data_AF-A0A2T5JFQ1-F1
#
_entry.id   AF-A0A2T5JFQ1-F1
#
_cell.length_a   1.000
_cell.length_b   1.000
_cell.length_c   1.000
_cell.angle_alpha   90.00
_cell.angle_beta   90.00
_cell.angle_gamma   90.00
#
_symmetry.space_group_name_H-M   'P 1'
#
loop_
_entity.id
_entity.type
_entity.pdbx_description
1 polymer ?
#
loop_
_entity_poly.entity_id
_entity_poly.type
_entity_poly.pdbx_seq_one_letter_code
_entity_poly.pdbx_strand_id
1 'polypeptide(L)'
;MDSFVVIHKPELSHIKFDYDFLQVVLDKSPVKLYQYLLNKQTSSVGTYGTMQVSIPGSSYMVNWYFYGTDVDTVTEMKDKTFKKVMSEMLADEPGTVAWIQDDTYILDNMDAVLNDYKVRQAKRKKQQ
;
A
#
# COMPACT_ATOMS: atom_id res chain seq x y z
N MET A 1 -8.33 -3.70 14.67
CA MET A 1 -7.76 -2.41 15.10
C MET A 1 -6.72 -2.03 14.08
N ASP A 2 -6.95 -0.95 13.35
CA ASP A 2 -5.93 -0.37 12.48
C ASP A 2 -4.89 0.32 13.38
N SER A 3 -3.63 -0.02 13.20
CA SER A 3 -2.53 0.56 13.98
C SER A 3 -1.79 1.57 13.12
N PHE A 4 -1.52 2.76 13.65
CA PHE A 4 -0.76 3.80 12.96
C PHE A 4 0.58 4.00 13.67
N VAL A 5 1.61 4.33 12.90
CA VAL A 5 2.94 4.68 13.40
C VAL A 5 3.36 6.04 12.86
N VAL A 6 4.04 6.82 13.68
CA VAL A 6 4.58 8.13 13.29
C VAL A 6 5.99 7.93 12.73
N ILE A 7 6.26 8.46 11.54
CA ILE A 7 7.57 8.42 10.89
C ILE A 7 8.34 9.69 11.26
N HIS A 8 9.63 9.56 11.60
CA HIS A 8 10.48 10.72 11.89
C HIS A 8 11.56 10.96 10.82
N LYS A 9 11.42 10.38 9.61
CA LYS A 9 12.54 10.29 8.65
C LYS A 9 12.32 10.95 7.27
N PRO A 10 13.35 11.67 6.75
CA PRO A 10 13.36 12.34 5.45
C PRO A 10 13.90 11.49 4.26
N GLU A 11 14.25 10.21 4.45
CA GLU A 11 14.96 9.40 3.43
C GLU A 11 14.08 8.94 2.25
N LEU A 12 12.76 9.15 2.32
CA LEU A 12 11.83 8.94 1.21
C LEU A 12 11.63 10.26 0.43
N SER A 13 12.73 10.94 0.11
CA SER A 13 12.72 12.32 -0.40
C SER A 13 11.96 12.52 -1.72
N HIS A 14 11.69 11.45 -2.48
CA HIS A 14 10.86 11.50 -3.69
C HIS A 14 9.35 11.42 -3.41
N ILE A 15 8.97 11.04 -2.19
CA ILE A 15 7.59 10.93 -1.73
C ILE A 15 7.34 12.09 -0.78
N LYS A 16 6.55 13.06 -1.23
CA LYS A 16 6.11 14.12 -0.33
C LYS A 16 4.97 13.58 0.53
N PHE A 17 5.28 13.28 1.78
CA PHE A 17 4.27 12.97 2.77
C PHE A 17 3.54 14.26 3.16
N ASP A 18 2.23 14.29 2.93
CA ASP A 18 1.35 15.31 3.49
C ASP A 18 1.16 15.09 5.01
N TYR A 19 1.45 13.88 5.50
CA TYR A 19 1.33 13.49 6.91
C TYR A 19 2.46 12.55 7.34
N ASP A 20 2.91 12.71 8.58
CA ASP A 20 4.02 11.95 9.15
C ASP A 20 3.58 10.59 9.72
N PHE A 21 2.55 9.94 9.19
CA PHE A 21 2.09 8.64 9.67
C PHE A 21 1.93 7.60 8.57
N LEU A 22 2.27 6.35 8.91
CA LEU A 22 1.94 5.16 8.12
C LEU A 22 0.92 4.30 8.87
N GLN A 23 0.02 3.69 8.10
CA GLN A 23 -0.84 2.63 8.60
C GLN A 23 -0.09 1.30 8.56
N VAL A 24 -0.07 0.56 9.66
CA VAL A 24 0.39 -0.83 9.69
C VAL A 24 -0.74 -1.71 9.17
N VAL A 25 -0.56 -2.27 7.97
CA VAL A 25 -1.57 -3.12 7.32
C VAL A 25 -1.33 -4.60 7.54
N LEU A 26 -0.10 -5.00 7.83
CA LEU A 26 0.27 -6.36 8.20
C LEU A 26 1.40 -6.33 9.22
N ASP A 27 1.22 -7.00 10.35
CA ASP A 27 2.25 -7.16 11.38
C ASP A 27 2.70 -8.63 11.43
N LYS A 28 3.84 -8.93 10.80
CA LYS A 28 4.40 -10.28 10.66
C LYS A 28 5.83 -10.30 11.17
N SER A 29 6.02 -10.54 12.45
CA SER A 29 7.37 -10.56 13.04
C SER A 29 8.35 -11.41 12.19
N PRO A 30 9.51 -10.85 11.77
CA PRO A 30 10.07 -9.55 12.16
C PRO A 30 9.70 -8.36 11.24
N VAL A 31 9.04 -8.57 10.11
CA VAL A 31 8.79 -7.53 9.08
C VAL A 31 7.33 -7.06 9.10
N LYS A 32 7.13 -5.75 9.10
CA LYS A 32 5.80 -5.13 8.99
C LYS A 32 5.58 -4.56 7.60
N LEU A 33 4.34 -4.59 7.16
CA LEU A 33 3.87 -3.91 5.95
C LEU A 33 3.14 -2.63 6.38
N TYR A 34 3.56 -1.54 5.77
CA TYR A 34 3.06 -0.20 6.00
C TYR A 34 2.39 0.33 4.73
N GLN A 35 1.38 1.17 4.91
CA GLN A 35 0.67 1.85 3.84
C GLN A 35 0.64 3.35 4.12
N TYR A 36 0.86 4.13 3.07
CA TYR A 36 0.59 5.56 3.03
C TYR A 36 -0.47 5.85 1.99
N LEU A 37 -1.52 6.57 2.39
CA LEU A 37 -2.62 6.96 1.51
C LEU A 37 -2.50 8.44 1.19
N LEU A 38 -2.39 8.75 -0.10
CA LEU A 38 -2.34 10.11 -0.61
C LEU A 38 -3.58 10.40 -1.45
N ASN A 39 -4.34 11.44 -1.10
CA ASN A 39 -5.41 11.93 -1.97
C ASN A 39 -4.81 12.88 -3.01
N LYS A 40 -4.89 12.52 -4.29
CA LYS A 40 -4.51 13.40 -5.40
C LYS A 40 -5.76 14.01 -6.02
N GLN A 41 -5.74 15.33 -6.15
CA GLN A 41 -6.73 16.08 -6.91
C GLN A 41 -6.06 16.66 -8.17
N THR A 42 -6.63 16.41 -9.34
CA THR A 42 -6.19 17.06 -10.58
C THR A 42 -7.09 18.24 -10.86
N SER A 43 -6.66 19.48 -10.60
CA SER A 43 -7.39 20.65 -11.05
C SER A 43 -7.03 20.94 -12.51
N SER A 44 -8.01 20.97 -13.40
CA SER A 44 -7.81 21.38 -14.79
C SER A 44 -8.42 22.75 -15.03
N VAL A 45 -7.60 23.71 -15.46
CA VAL A 45 -8.07 25.02 -15.93
C VAL A 45 -8.28 24.91 -17.44
N GLY A 46 -9.54 24.94 -17.87
CA GLY A 46 -9.89 25.03 -19.28
C GLY A 46 -9.92 26.48 -19.74
N THR A 47 -9.50 26.75 -20.98
CA THR A 47 -9.64 28.08 -21.60
C THR A 47 -10.65 27.99 -22.73
N TYR A 48 -11.71 28.80 -22.67
CA TYR A 48 -12.70 28.93 -23.74
C TYR A 48 -12.80 30.40 -24.14
N GLY A 49 -12.19 30.77 -25.27
CA GLY A 49 -12.01 32.18 -25.64
C GLY A 49 -11.07 32.91 -24.67
N THR A 50 -11.46 34.09 -24.18
CA THR A 50 -10.71 34.88 -23.18
C THR A 50 -11.07 34.52 -21.73
N MET A 51 -11.97 33.57 -21.51
CA MET A 51 -12.41 33.16 -20.17
C MET A 51 -11.71 31.88 -19.73
N GLN A 52 -11.14 31.91 -18.52
CA GLN A 52 -10.71 30.71 -17.81
C GLN A 52 -11.91 30.11 -17.08
N VAL A 53 -12.19 28.84 -17.34
CA VAL A 53 -13.22 28.06 -16.63
C VAL A 53 -12.55 26.95 -15.83
N SER A 54 -12.90 26.84 -14.55
CA SER A 54 -12.47 25.71 -13.73
C SER A 54 -13.27 24.47 -14.11
N ILE A 55 -12.57 23.44 -14.58
CA ILE A 55 -13.17 22.13 -14.84
C ILE A 55 -13.12 21.34 -13.52
N PRO A 56 -14.22 20.67 -13.10
CA PRO A 56 -14.19 19.80 -11.93
C PRO A 56 -13.06 18.78 -12.06
N GLY A 57 -12.17 18.79 -11.08
CA GLY A 57 -11.04 17.88 -11.03
C GLY A 57 -11.45 16.48 -10.61
N SER A 58 -10.77 15.46 -11.14
CA SER A 58 -10.85 14.10 -10.61
C SER A 58 -10.03 13.99 -9.31
N SER A 59 -10.63 13.38 -8.30
CA SER A 59 -9.96 12.98 -7.06
C SER A 59 -9.73 11.48 -7.08
N TYR A 60 -8.50 11.03 -6.83
CA TYR A 60 -8.18 9.62 -6.69
C TYR A 60 -7.19 9.39 -5.54
N MET A 61 -7.24 8.20 -4.94
CA MET A 61 -6.29 7.80 -3.91
C MET A 61 -5.10 7.10 -4.54
N VAL A 62 -3.91 7.44 -4.07
CA VAL A 62 -2.67 6.72 -4.39
C VAL A 62 -2.19 6.05 -3.12
N ASN A 63 -2.06 4.73 -3.17
CA ASN A 63 -1.50 3.93 -2.08
C ASN A 63 -0.02 3.68 -2.33
N TRP A 64 0.81 4.02 -1.37
CA TRP A 64 2.22 3.64 -1.34
C TRP A 64 2.41 2.60 -0.26
N TYR A 65 3.13 1.53 -0.58
CA TYR A 65 3.40 0.45 0.37
C TYR A 65 4.88 0.42 0.72
N PHE A 66 5.17 0.16 1.99
CA PHE A 66 6.54 0.05 2.50
C PHE A 66 6.66 -1.18 3.38
N TYR A 67 7.85 -1.75 3.45
CA TYR A 67 8.12 -2.90 4.32
C TYR A 67 9.41 -2.68 5.11
N GLY A 68 9.45 -3.17 6.34
CA GLY A 68 10.62 -3.00 7.20
C GLY A 68 10.41 -3.60 8.58
N THR A 69 11.48 -3.74 9.34
CA THR A 69 11.41 -4.18 10.74
C THR A 69 10.97 -3.06 11.68
N ASP A 70 11.21 -1.81 11.29
CA ASP A 70 10.89 -0.60 12.04
C ASP A 70 10.43 0.52 11.09
N VAL A 71 9.64 1.47 11.60
CA VAL A 71 9.13 2.63 10.85
C VAL A 71 10.25 3.53 10.32
N ASP A 72 11.40 3.59 11.00
CA ASP A 72 12.55 4.38 10.60
C ASP A 72 13.46 3.64 9.60
N THR A 73 13.17 2.39 9.26
CA THR A 73 13.99 1.56 8.34
C THR A 73 13.18 0.95 7.21
N VAL A 74 12.05 1.59 6.87
CA VAL A 74 11.16 1.10 5.83
C VAL A 74 11.77 1.26 4.43
N THR A 75 11.51 0.26 3.58
CA THR A 75 11.84 0.27 2.17
C THR A 75 10.55 0.35 1.36
N GLU A 76 10.51 1.26 0.38
CA GLU A 76 9.41 1.36 -0.58
C GLU A 76 9.24 0.04 -1.35
N MET A 77 8.01 -0.47 -1.37
CA MET A 77 7.68 -1.63 -2.16
C MET A 77 7.54 -1.26 -3.63
N LYS A 78 8.34 -1.92 -4.47
CA LYS A 78 8.32 -1.78 -5.93
C LYS A 78 7.92 -3.10 -6.57
N ASP A 79 7.41 -3.08 -7.80
CA ASP A 79 6.99 -4.29 -8.54
C ASP A 79 8.05 -5.39 -8.52
N LYS A 80 9.32 -5.02 -8.79
CA LYS A 80 10.46 -5.96 -8.79
C LYS A 80 10.71 -6.65 -7.44
N THR A 81 10.33 -6.00 -6.34
CA THR A 81 10.48 -6.52 -4.97
C THR A 81 9.17 -7.14 -4.45
N PHE A 82 8.02 -6.76 -5.00
CA PHE A 82 6.70 -7.15 -4.53
C PHE A 82 6.56 -8.67 -4.45
N LYS A 83 6.83 -9.38 -5.55
CA LYS A 83 6.67 -10.84 -5.62
C LYS A 83 7.47 -11.55 -4.52
N LYS A 84 8.73 -11.15 -4.33
CA LYS A 84 9.62 -11.71 -3.31
C LYS A 84 9.09 -11.41 -1.90
N VAL A 85 8.92 -10.13 -1.59
CA VAL A 85 8.58 -9.67 -0.23
C VAL A 85 7.22 -10.20 0.20
N MET A 86 6.19 -10.09 -0.65
CA MET A 86 4.85 -10.55 -0.30
C MET A 86 4.77 -12.08 -0.20
N SER A 87 5.52 -12.82 -1.02
CA SER A 87 5.59 -14.29 -0.88
C SER A 87 6.23 -14.72 0.44
N GLU A 88 7.28 -14.02 0.87
CA GLU A 88 7.93 -14.28 2.17
C GLU A 88 7.01 -13.91 3.34
N MET A 89 6.36 -12.74 3.30
CA MET A 89 5.48 -12.26 4.37
C MET A 89 4.20 -13.09 4.53
N LEU A 90 3.70 -13.63 3.43
CA LEU A 90 2.46 -14.41 3.39
C LEU A 90 2.73 -15.93 3.28
N ALA A 91 3.94 -16.38 3.60
CA ALA A 91 4.35 -17.78 3.45
C ALA A 91 3.45 -18.79 4.19
N ASP A 92 2.69 -18.34 5.20
CA ASP A 92 1.72 -19.17 5.89
C ASP A 92 0.40 -19.39 5.12
N GLU A 93 0.17 -18.65 4.04
CA GLU A 93 -1.00 -18.77 3.15
C GLU A 93 -0.56 -19.16 1.72
N PRO A 94 -0.25 -20.44 1.46
CA PRO A 94 0.31 -20.88 0.18
C PRO A 94 -0.62 -20.59 -1.03
N GLY A 95 -1.93 -20.50 -0.81
CA GLY A 95 -2.89 -20.13 -1.86
C GLY A 95 -2.72 -18.70 -2.34
N THR A 96 -2.53 -17.74 -1.43
CA THR A 96 -2.26 -16.34 -1.78
C THR A 96 -0.87 -16.18 -2.40
N VAL A 97 0.13 -16.93 -1.89
CA VAL A 97 1.48 -16.95 -2.46
C VAL A 97 1.49 -17.46 -3.90
N ALA A 98 0.71 -18.51 -4.22
CA ALA A 98 0.60 -19.00 -5.59
C ALA A 98 0.13 -17.91 -6.56
N TRP A 99 -0.88 -17.13 -6.17
CA TRP A 99 -1.41 -16.01 -6.96
C TRP A 99 -0.43 -14.82 -7.07
N ILE A 100 0.48 -14.65 -6.11
CA ILE A 100 1.56 -13.67 -6.24
C ILE A 100 2.65 -14.18 -7.20
N GLN A 101 2.94 -15.49 -7.16
CA GLN A 101 3.98 -16.10 -7.99
C GLN A 101 3.59 -16.16 -9.47
N ASP A 102 2.30 -16.34 -9.77
CA ASP A 102 1.77 -16.41 -11.14
C ASP A 102 1.40 -15.03 -11.75
N ASP A 103 1.71 -13.93 -11.05
CA ASP A 103 1.39 -12.54 -11.44
C ASP A 103 -0.12 -12.23 -11.53
N THR A 104 -0.99 -13.07 -10.99
CA THR A 104 -2.41 -12.73 -10.76
C THR A 104 -2.52 -11.57 -9.77
N TYR A 105 -1.68 -11.59 -8.75
CA TYR A 105 -1.50 -10.52 -7.79
C TYR A 105 -0.21 -9.75 -8.06
N ILE A 106 -0.35 -8.43 -8.14
CA ILE A 106 0.69 -7.43 -8.43
C ILE A 106 0.56 -6.28 -7.44
N LEU A 107 1.54 -5.37 -7.41
CA LEU A 107 1.52 -4.23 -6.48
C LEU A 107 0.26 -3.37 -6.65
N ASP A 108 -0.19 -3.14 -7.89
CA ASP A 108 -1.38 -2.35 -8.20
C ASP A 108 -2.69 -2.93 -7.63
N ASN A 109 -2.73 -4.23 -7.32
CA ASN A 109 -3.90 -4.88 -6.72
C ASN A 109 -3.68 -5.32 -5.27
N MET A 110 -2.76 -4.66 -4.55
CA MET A 110 -2.42 -4.96 -3.16
C MET A 110 -3.65 -5.08 -2.23
N ASP A 111 -4.69 -4.27 -2.41
CA ASP A 111 -5.91 -4.37 -1.60
C ASP A 111 -6.60 -5.74 -1.77
N ALA A 112 -6.59 -6.32 -2.97
CA ALA A 112 -7.11 -7.66 -3.23
C ALA A 112 -6.25 -8.73 -2.53
N VAL A 113 -4.92 -8.58 -2.58
CA VAL A 113 -3.97 -9.46 -1.89
C VAL A 113 -4.25 -9.49 -0.39
N LEU A 114 -4.32 -8.31 0.22
CA LEU A 114 -4.52 -8.16 1.66
C LEU A 114 -5.90 -8.66 2.09
N ASN A 115 -6.94 -8.44 1.28
CA ASN A 115 -8.28 -8.94 1.56
C ASN A 115 -8.36 -10.47 1.48
N ASP A 116 -7.83 -11.08 0.42
CA ASP A 116 -7.80 -12.54 0.28
C ASP A 116 -7.07 -13.20 1.46
N TYR A 117 -5.89 -12.69 1.81
CA TYR A 117 -5.13 -13.15 2.96
C TYR A 117 -5.94 -13.05 4.27
N LYS A 118 -6.58 -11.90 4.54
CA LYS A 118 -7.43 -11.71 5.73
C LYS A 118 -8.59 -12.70 5.79
N VAL A 119 -9.25 -12.95 4.65
CA VAL A 119 -10.38 -13.90 4.55
C VAL A 119 -9.91 -15.33 4.82
N ARG A 120 -8.77 -15.75 4.27
CA ARG A 120 -8.21 -17.10 4.50
C ARG A 120 -7.80 -17.32 5.95
N GLN A 121 -7.14 -16.33 6.55
CA GLN A 121 -6.79 -16.39 7.96
C GLN A 121 -8.02 -16.49 8.87
N ALA A 122 -9.08 -15.72 8.57
CA ALA A 122 -10.33 -15.80 9.31
C ALA A 122 -11.01 -17.18 9.18
N LYS A 123 -10.90 -17.83 8.01
CA LYS A 123 -11.42 -19.20 7.82
C LYS A 123 -10.65 -20.22 8.64
N ARG A 124 -9.31 -20.15 8.68
CA ARG A 124 -8.48 -21.07 9.49
C ARG A 124 -8.80 -20.99 10.98
N LYS A 125 -8.96 -19.78 11.52
CA LYS A 125 -9.30 -19.57 12.94
C LYS A 125 -10.67 -20.14 13.34
N LYS A 126 -11.59 -20.34 12.40
CA LYS A 126 -12.92 -20.93 12.67
C LYS A 126 -12.92 -22.46 12.65
N GLN A 127 -11.85 -23.09 12.15
CA GLN A 127 -11.71 -24.54 12.04
C GLN A 127 -10.84 -25.14 13.16
N GLN A 128 -10.32 -24.30 14.05
CA GLN A 128 -9.61 -24.65 15.29
C GLN A 128 -10.53 -24.41 16.47
#